data_AF-A0A9X2CR70-F1
#
_entry.id   AF-A0A9X2CR70-F1
#
_cell.length_a   1.000
_cell.length_b   1.000
_cell.length_c   1.000
_cell.angle_alpha   90.00
_cell.angle_beta   90.00
_cell.angle_gamma   90.00
#
_symmetry.space_group_name_H-M   'P 1'
#
loop_
_entity.id
_entity.type
_entity.pdbx_description
1 polymer ?
#
loop_
_entity_poly.entity_id
_entity_poly.type
_entity_poly.pdbx_seq_one_letter_code
_entity_poly.pdbx_strand_id
1 'polypeptide(L)'
;MQGKKVYQEQLFNSFRLSDRVPQHNFYRRLKEALNLDFLYELTRVFYGSSGQKSIDPIVFFKFCLVGYLENIISDRKLIEHCSMRLDILYFIGYDIDEG
;
A
#
# COMPACT_ATOMS: atom_id res chain seq x y z
N MET A 1 28.73 14.62 24.25
CA MET A 1 27.75 14.48 25.37
C MET A 1 26.74 13.42 24.97
N GLN A 2 26.41 12.48 25.85
CA GLN A 2 25.50 11.37 25.56
C GLN A 2 24.06 11.80 25.88
N GLY A 3 23.20 11.89 24.86
CA GLY A 3 21.79 12.24 25.03
C GLY A 3 20.98 11.08 25.59
N LYS A 4 20.16 11.35 26.62
CA LYS A 4 19.09 10.42 27.05
C LYS A 4 17.81 10.76 26.31
N LYS A 5 17.25 9.79 25.59
CA LYS A 5 15.92 9.93 24.97
C LYS A 5 14.86 9.58 26.01
N VAL A 6 14.05 10.56 26.41
CA VAL A 6 12.81 10.32 27.16
C VAL A 6 11.71 10.12 26.12
N TYR A 7 11.09 8.95 26.11
CA TYR A 7 9.95 8.69 25.22
C TYR A 7 8.72 9.37 25.80
N GLN A 8 8.09 10.22 25.00
CA GLN A 8 6.81 10.83 25.31
C GLN A 8 5.89 10.64 24.11
N GLU A 9 4.73 10.05 24.36
CA GLU A 9 3.73 9.79 23.35
C GLU A 9 3.11 11.10 22.85
N GLN A 10 2.97 11.23 21.52
CA GLN A 10 2.30 12.38 20.92
C GLN A 10 0.79 12.19 20.96
N LEU A 11 0.07 13.15 21.54
CA LEU A 11 -1.40 13.11 21.70
C LEU A 11 -2.16 13.52 20.43
N PHE A 12 -1.53 14.24 19.51
CA PHE A 12 -2.09 14.63 18.21
C PHE A 12 -1.05 14.37 17.13
N ASN A 13 -1.40 13.57 16.13
CA ASN A 13 -0.49 13.18 15.06
C ASN A 13 -1.01 13.75 13.73
N SER A 14 -0.26 14.67 13.11
CA SER A 14 -0.47 15.03 11.70
C SER A 14 0.34 14.05 10.86
N PHE A 15 -0.26 12.90 10.55
CA PHE A 15 0.41 11.84 9.81
C PHE A 15 0.07 11.94 8.32
N ARG A 16 1.10 11.89 7.47
CA ARG A 16 0.96 11.72 6.02
C ARG A 16 1.90 10.61 5.60
N LEU A 17 1.35 9.55 5.05
CA LEU A 17 2.13 8.38 4.63
C LEU A 17 3.22 8.77 3.61
N SER A 18 2.90 9.69 2.69
CA SER A 18 3.84 10.22 1.68
C SER A 18 5.12 10.83 2.26
N ASP A 19 5.04 11.40 3.46
CA ASP A 19 6.16 12.09 4.12
C ASP A 19 7.07 11.10 4.84
N ARG A 20 6.57 9.87 5.08
CA ARG A 20 7.32 8.79 5.74
C ARG A 20 7.98 7.82 4.77
N VAL A 21 7.68 7.90 3.47
CA VAL A 21 8.28 7.06 2.44
C VAL A 21 9.35 7.87 1.69
N PRO A 22 10.65 7.54 1.81
CA PRO A 22 11.72 8.28 1.14
C PRO A 22 11.56 8.35 -0.38
N GLN A 23 12.00 9.44 -1.01
CA GLN A 23 11.92 9.64 -2.47
C GLN A 23 12.63 8.54 -3.28
N HIS A 24 13.73 8.01 -2.74
CA HIS A 24 14.51 6.95 -3.38
C HIS A 24 13.98 5.54 -3.10
N ASN A 25 12.89 5.39 -2.31
CA ASN A 25 12.29 4.10 -2.03
C ASN A 25 11.79 3.46 -3.33
N PHE A 26 12.02 2.15 -3.45
CA PHE A 26 11.66 1.38 -4.65
C PHE A 26 10.16 1.45 -4.96
N TYR A 27 9.29 1.18 -3.99
CA TYR A 27 7.84 1.16 -4.16
C TYR A 27 7.25 2.54 -4.47
N ARG A 28 7.85 3.61 -3.94
CA ARG A 28 7.51 4.98 -4.33
C ARG A 28 7.80 5.23 -5.81
N ARG A 29 9.02 4.92 -6.26
CA ARG A 29 9.41 5.08 -7.67
C ARG A 29 8.57 4.18 -8.59
N LEU A 30 8.25 2.98 -8.13
CA LEU A 30 7.38 2.05 -8.85
C LEU A 30 5.97 2.63 -9.00
N LYS A 31 5.40 3.23 -7.95
CA LYS A 31 4.10 3.93 -8.00
C LYS A 31 4.07 5.01 -9.07
N GLU A 32 5.16 5.78 -9.18
CA GLU A 32 5.28 6.89 -10.13
C GLU A 32 5.49 6.42 -11.57
N ALA A 33 6.19 5.29 -11.76
CA ALA A 33 6.49 4.74 -13.08
C ALA A 33 5.38 3.84 -13.66
N LEU A 34 4.53 3.27 -12.82
CA LEU A 34 3.57 2.24 -13.20
C LEU A 34 2.16 2.83 -13.38
N ASN A 35 1.72 2.97 -14.62
CA ASN A 35 0.32 3.27 -14.96
C ASN A 35 -0.47 1.98 -15.20
N LEU A 36 -1.53 1.77 -14.42
CA LEU A 36 -2.42 0.60 -14.50
C LEU A 36 -3.88 0.96 -14.83
N ASP A 37 -4.16 2.19 -15.26
CA ASP A 37 -5.54 2.68 -15.48
C ASP A 37 -6.29 1.85 -16.54
N PHE A 38 -5.55 1.24 -17.48
CA PHE A 38 -6.10 0.34 -18.49
C PHE A 38 -6.84 -0.88 -17.87
N LEU A 39 -6.51 -1.26 -16.64
CA LEU A 39 -7.16 -2.37 -15.95
C LEU A 39 -8.64 -2.13 -15.72
N TYR A 40 -9.08 -0.88 -15.48
CA TYR A 40 -10.50 -0.59 -15.25
C TYR A 40 -11.37 -0.98 -16.46
N GLU A 41 -10.86 -0.81 -17.68
CA GLU A 41 -11.57 -1.21 -18.89
C GLU A 41 -11.53 -2.73 -19.05
N LEU A 42 -10.36 -3.34 -18.89
CA LEU A 42 -10.18 -4.79 -19.07
C LEU A 42 -10.97 -5.61 -18.06
N THR A 43 -11.05 -5.16 -16.80
CA THR A 43 -11.70 -5.93 -15.74
C THR A 43 -13.18 -5.61 -15.60
N ARG A 44 -13.72 -4.60 -16.30
CA ARG A 44 -15.09 -4.11 -16.13
C ARG A 44 -16.14 -5.22 -16.10
N VAL A 45 -16.00 -6.21 -16.98
CA VAL A 45 -16.95 -7.34 -17.12
C VAL A 45 -17.01 -8.25 -15.90
N PHE A 46 -15.98 -8.23 -15.03
CA PHE A 46 -15.92 -9.03 -13.81
C PHE A 46 -16.44 -8.29 -12.58
N TYR A 47 -16.72 -6.99 -12.70
CA TYR A 47 -17.19 -6.15 -11.59
C TYR A 47 -18.68 -5.85 -11.76
N GLY A 48 -19.47 -6.24 -10.76
CA GLY A 48 -20.90 -5.98 -10.73
C GLY A 48 -21.22 -4.50 -10.46
N SER A 49 -22.39 -4.05 -10.94
CA SER A 49 -22.88 -2.68 -10.70
C SER A 49 -23.64 -2.51 -9.39
N SER A 50 -23.86 -3.59 -8.63
CA SER A 50 -24.65 -3.59 -7.39
C SER A 50 -24.10 -4.58 -6.37
N GLY A 51 -24.34 -4.33 -5.09
CA GLY A 51 -23.89 -5.17 -3.98
C GLY A 51 -22.74 -4.55 -3.19
N GLN A 52 -22.01 -5.38 -2.45
CA GLN A 52 -20.83 -4.93 -1.72
C GLN A 52 -19.73 -4.52 -2.71
N LYS A 53 -19.07 -3.39 -2.44
CA LYS A 53 -17.94 -2.94 -3.26
C LYS A 53 -16.81 -3.97 -3.19
N SER A 54 -16.43 -4.49 -4.34
CA SER A 54 -15.23 -5.31 -4.50
C SER A 54 -13.97 -4.45 -4.33
N ILE A 55 -12.83 -5.11 -4.12
CA ILE A 55 -11.51 -4.47 -4.11
C ILE A 55 -11.27 -3.69 -5.41
N ASP A 56 -10.60 -2.55 -5.35
CA ASP A 56 -10.23 -1.84 -6.56
C ASP A 56 -9.30 -2.71 -7.46
N PRO A 57 -9.55 -2.81 -8.78
CA PRO A 57 -8.76 -3.66 -9.65
C PRO A 57 -7.28 -3.26 -9.71
N ILE A 58 -6.95 -1.97 -9.70
CA ILE A 58 -5.55 -1.51 -9.67
C ILE A 58 -4.89 -1.97 -8.37
N VAL A 59 -5.57 -1.80 -7.23
CA VAL A 59 -5.09 -2.29 -5.93
C VAL A 59 -4.83 -3.79 -5.97
N PHE A 60 -5.77 -4.58 -6.49
CA PHE A 60 -5.63 -6.02 -6.59
C PHE A 60 -4.36 -6.43 -7.36
N PHE A 61 -4.15 -5.85 -8.55
CA PHE A 61 -2.95 -6.16 -9.34
C PHE A 61 -1.66 -5.66 -8.69
N LYS A 62 -1.70 -4.57 -7.92
CA LYS A 62 -0.56 -4.15 -7.11
C LYS A 62 -0.23 -5.13 -6.00
N PHE A 63 -1.22 -5.73 -5.32
CA PHE A 63 -0.98 -6.82 -4.37
C PHE A 63 -0.31 -8.01 -5.06
N CYS A 64 -0.81 -8.44 -6.23
CA CYS A 64 -0.17 -9.51 -7.00
C CYS A 64 1.30 -9.18 -7.33
N LEU A 65 1.58 -7.93 -7.73
CA LEU A 65 2.93 -7.49 -8.04
C LEU A 65 3.83 -7.50 -6.80
N VAL A 66 3.34 -7.03 -5.64
CA VAL A 66 4.07 -7.10 -4.37
C VAL A 66 4.36 -8.55 -3.99
N GLY A 67 3.37 -9.44 -4.08
CA GLY A 67 3.55 -10.87 -3.80
C GLY A 67 4.63 -11.50 -4.68
N TYR A 68 4.66 -11.14 -5.96
CA TYR A 68 5.71 -11.59 -6.87
C TYR A 68 7.09 -11.02 -6.51
N LEU A 69 7.19 -9.70 -6.28
CA LEU A 69 8.46 -9.01 -6.01
C LEU A 69 9.08 -9.38 -4.66
N GLU A 70 8.26 -9.64 -3.64
CA GLU A 70 8.68 -10.04 -2.30
C GLU A 70 8.75 -11.57 -2.13
N ASN A 71 8.43 -12.33 -3.20
CA ASN A 71 8.39 -13.79 -3.19
C ASN A 71 7.45 -14.37 -2.11
N ILE A 72 6.26 -13.78 -1.97
CA ILE A 72 5.21 -14.18 -1.03
C ILE A 72 4.03 -14.78 -1.80
N ILE A 73 3.80 -16.08 -1.60
CA ILE A 73 2.78 -16.85 -2.35
C ILE A 73 1.44 -16.90 -1.59
N SER A 74 1.45 -16.72 -0.27
CA SER A 74 0.24 -16.82 0.55
C SER A 74 -0.44 -15.47 0.67
N ASP A 75 -1.69 -15.37 0.23
CA ASP A 75 -2.49 -14.15 0.31
C ASP A 75 -2.59 -13.60 1.75
N ARG A 76 -2.80 -14.48 2.73
CA ARG A 76 -2.86 -14.07 4.15
C ARG A 76 -1.54 -13.45 4.61
N LYS A 77 -0.41 -14.09 4.28
CA LYS A 77 0.92 -13.56 4.61
C LYS A 77 1.21 -12.27 3.84
N LEU A 78 0.74 -12.16 2.60
CA LEU A 78 0.90 -10.96 1.79
C LEU A 78 0.18 -9.77 2.43
N ILE A 79 -1.08 -9.96 2.86
CA ILE A 79 -1.86 -8.91 3.53
C ILE A 79 -1.15 -8.47 4.82
N GLU A 80 -0.72 -9.43 5.65
CA GLU A 80 0.04 -9.14 6.88
C GLU A 80 1.38 -8.43 6.58
N HIS A 81 2.08 -8.85 5.53
CA HIS A 81 3.34 -8.22 5.12
C HIS A 81 3.13 -6.78 4.65
N CYS A 82 2.06 -6.53 3.88
CA CYS A 82 1.73 -5.21 3.37
C CYS A 82 1.32 -4.26 4.51
N SER A 83 0.51 -4.72 5.47
CA SER A 83 0.05 -3.88 6.59
C SER A 83 1.19 -3.39 7.49
N MET A 84 2.29 -4.14 7.54
CA MET A 84 3.48 -3.79 8.34
C MET A 84 4.46 -2.86 7.61
N ARG A 85 4.24 -2.56 6.32
CA ARG A 85 5.19 -1.83 5.46
C ARG A 85 4.60 -0.56 4.86
N LEU A 86 5.01 0.59 5.41
CA LEU A 86 4.56 1.92 4.98
C LEU A 86 4.81 2.21 3.50
N ASP A 87 5.93 1.73 2.95
CA ASP A 87 6.26 1.91 1.54
C ASP A 87 5.35 1.11 0.61
N ILE A 88 4.98 -0.10 1.01
CA ILE A 88 4.02 -0.93 0.29
C ILE A 88 2.61 -0.35 0.40
N LEU A 89 2.15 0.04 1.60
CA LEU A 89 0.87 0.74 1.81
C LEU A 89 0.75 1.96 0.88
N TYR A 90 1.81 2.76 0.80
CA TYR A 90 1.87 3.92 -0.08
C TYR A 90 1.73 3.56 -1.57
N PHE A 91 2.40 2.48 -2.00
CA PHE A 91 2.32 1.98 -3.36
C PHE A 91 0.93 1.49 -3.73
N ILE A 92 0.34 0.62 -2.89
CA ILE A 92 -1.00 0.06 -3.11
C ILE A 92 -2.09 1.14 -2.98
N GLY A 93 -1.85 2.18 -2.20
CA GLY A 93 -2.76 3.32 -2.02
C GLY A 93 -3.69 3.18 -0.82
N TYR A 94 -3.24 2.50 0.23
CA TYR A 94 -3.94 2.39 1.51
C TYR A 94 -3.26 3.29 2.54
N ASP A 95 -4.05 3.85 3.46
CA ASP A 95 -3.51 4.51 4.66
C ASP A 95 -3.31 3.51 5.82
N ILE A 96 -2.66 3.95 6.90
CA ILE A 96 -2.37 3.12 8.08
C ILE A 96 -3.64 2.63 8.77
N ASP A 97 -4.71 3.44 8.71
CA ASP A 97 -5.99 3.14 9.35
C ASP A 97 -6.98 2.44 8.40
N GLU A 98 -6.58 2.17 7.16
CA GLU A 98 -7.39 1.45 6.18
C GLU A 98 -6.99 -0.04 6.17
N GLY A 99 -7.84 -0.89 6.73
CA GLY A 99 -7.65 -2.34 6.83
C GLY A 99 -8.77 -3.06 7.56
#